data_AF-A0A958SSY9-F1
#
_entry.id   AF-A0A958SSY9-F1
#
_cell.length_a   1.000
_cell.length_b   1.000
_cell.length_c   1.000
_cell.angle_alpha   90.00
_cell.angle_beta   90.00
_cell.angle_gamma   90.00
#
_symmetry.space_group_name_H-M   'P 1'
#
loop_
_entity.id
_entity.type
_entity.pdbx_description
1 polymer ?
#
loop_
_entity_poly.entity_id
_entity_poly.type
_entity_poly.pdbx_seq_one_letter_code
_entity_poly.pdbx_strand_id
1 'polypeptide(L)'
;NKIGVLFFSTLFFGLIHGLGFAREFQLMVGASDNKWAVLFEFAIGIEMAQVIIVFIVLIVSYIMQTVFRFSRRDWMLVVSSIVIGMAIPMVLERIP
;
A
#
# COMPACT_ATOMS: atom_id res chain seq x y z
N ASN A 1 13.03 4.72 22.82
CA ASN A 1 14.07 4.15 21.92
C ASN A 1 13.57 4.26 20.47
N LYS A 2 14.07 5.23 19.67
CA LYS A 2 13.49 5.58 18.35
C LYS A 2 13.47 4.42 17.35
N ILE A 3 14.47 3.54 17.43
CA ILE A 3 14.60 2.34 16.59
C ILE A 3 13.44 1.37 16.82
N GLY A 4 13.04 1.14 18.09
CA GLY A 4 11.93 0.25 18.40
C GLY A 4 10.59 0.69 17.79
N VAL A 5 10.35 2.01 17.75
CA VAL A 5 9.13 2.58 17.13
C VAL A 5 9.14 2.35 15.61
N LEU A 6 10.28 2.50 14.95
CA LEU A 6 10.41 2.28 13.50
C LEU A 6 10.17 0.81 13.14
N PHE A 7 10.79 -0.12 13.87
CA PHE A 7 10.59 -1.56 13.66
C PHE A 7 9.14 -1.97 13.89
N PHE A 8 8.53 -1.52 15.00
CA PHE A 8 7.13 -1.80 15.28
C PHE A 8 6.21 -1.26 14.19
N SER A 9 6.42 -0.02 13.75
CA SER A 9 5.60 0.59 12.70
C SER A 9 5.73 -0.16 11.38
N THR A 10 6.96 -0.52 10.99
CA THR A 10 7.23 -1.28 9.76
C THR A 10 6.55 -2.66 9.80
N LEU A 11 6.68 -3.37 10.92
CA LEU A 11 6.02 -4.67 11.10
C LEU A 11 4.49 -4.53 11.09
N PHE A 12 3.95 -3.57 11.82
CA PHE A 12 2.51 -3.36 11.93
C PHE A 12 1.86 -3.06 10.57
N PHE A 13 2.41 -2.09 9.81
CA PHE A 13 1.90 -1.79 8.48
C PHE A 13 2.16 -2.91 7.48
N GLY A 14 3.28 -3.63 7.60
CA GLY A 14 3.56 -4.83 6.80
C GLY A 14 2.50 -5.92 7.00
N LEU A 15 2.09 -6.17 8.24
CA LEU A 15 1.02 -7.12 8.56
C LEU A 15 -0.33 -6.68 7.99
N ILE A 16 -0.70 -5.40 8.12
CA ILE A 16 -1.94 -4.87 7.53
C ILE A 16 -1.96 -5.09 6.01
N HIS A 17 -0.86 -4.77 5.33
CA HIS A 17 -0.76 -4.97 3.88
C HIS A 17 -0.87 -6.46 3.53
N GLY A 18 -0.08 -7.33 4.16
CA GLY A 18 -0.10 -8.76 3.89
C GLY A 18 -1.48 -9.41 4.14
N LEU A 19 -2.17 -9.02 5.21
CA LEU A 19 -3.52 -9.49 5.51
C LEU A 19 -4.57 -8.94 4.54
N GLY A 20 -4.39 -7.71 4.06
CA GLY A 20 -5.26 -7.08 3.05
C GLY A 20 -5.29 -7.83 1.72
N PHE A 21 -4.25 -8.62 1.43
CA PHE A 21 -4.10 -9.44 0.23
C PHE A 21 -4.40 -10.94 0.45
N ALA A 22 -4.75 -11.33 1.69
CA ALA A 22 -4.90 -12.73 2.06
C ALA A 22 -6.03 -13.43 1.30
N ARG A 23 -7.12 -12.72 1.00
CA ARG A 23 -8.25 -13.27 0.25
C ARG A 23 -7.86 -13.56 -1.19
N GLU A 24 -7.19 -12.62 -1.83
CA GLU A 24 -6.72 -12.72 -3.22
C GLU A 24 -5.70 -13.87 -3.36
N PHE A 25 -4.79 -14.00 -2.39
CA PHE A 25 -3.88 -15.14 -2.32
C PHE A 25 -4.61 -16.48 -2.16
N GLN A 26 -5.61 -16.56 -1.27
CA GLN A 26 -6.39 -17.79 -1.08
C GLN A 26 -7.12 -18.22 -2.36
N LEU A 27 -7.66 -17.27 -3.13
CA LEU A 27 -8.33 -17.55 -4.40
C LEU A 27 -7.34 -18.12 -5.43
N MET A 28 -6.11 -17.60 -5.49
CA MET A 28 -5.08 -18.10 -6.42
C MET A 28 -4.53 -19.47 -6.01
N VAL A 29 -4.28 -19.68 -4.72
CA VAL A 29 -3.79 -20.97 -4.21
C VAL A 29 -4.82 -22.08 -4.33
N GLY A 30 -6.11 -21.76 -4.17
CA GLY A 30 -7.19 -22.75 -4.30
C GLY A 30 -7.33 -23.35 -5.70
N ALA A 31 -6.77 -22.69 -6.72
CA ALA A 31 -6.83 -23.11 -8.12
C ALA A 31 -5.57 -23.86 -8.63
N SER A 32 -4.53 -24.01 -7.79
CA SER A 32 -3.22 -24.56 -8.19
C SER A 32 -2.74 -25.69 -7.27
N ASP A 33 -2.17 -26.73 -7.86
CA ASP A 33 -1.59 -27.85 -7.12
C ASP A 33 -0.26 -27.49 -6.44
N ASN A 34 0.44 -26.45 -6.91
CA ASN A 34 1.76 -26.05 -6.39
C ASN A 34 1.71 -24.72 -5.62
N LYS A 35 1.48 -24.84 -4.30
CA LYS A 35 1.36 -23.69 -3.38
C LYS A 35 2.61 -22.82 -3.30
N TRP A 36 3.79 -23.42 -3.41
CA TRP A 36 5.07 -22.69 -3.30
C TRP A 36 5.33 -21.80 -4.51
N ALA A 37 5.01 -22.28 -5.70
CA ALA A 37 5.09 -21.49 -6.92
C ALA A 37 4.15 -20.28 -6.85
N VAL A 38 2.90 -20.49 -6.46
CA VAL A 38 1.91 -19.40 -6.31
C VAL A 38 2.35 -18.38 -5.27
N LEU A 39 2.87 -18.81 -4.12
CA LEU A 39 3.39 -17.90 -3.09
C LEU A 39 4.55 -17.04 -3.61
N PHE A 40 5.47 -17.64 -4.36
CA PHE A 40 6.62 -16.94 -4.91
C PHE A 40 6.22 -15.90 -5.96
N GLU A 41 5.37 -16.28 -6.91
CA GLU A 41 4.84 -15.38 -7.94
C GLU A 41 4.03 -14.24 -7.33
N PHE A 42 3.19 -14.56 -6.34
CA PHE A 42 2.40 -13.57 -5.61
C PHE A 42 3.28 -12.57 -4.88
N ALA A 43 4.25 -13.05 -4.10
CA ALA A 43 5.16 -12.19 -3.34
C ALA A 43 5.96 -11.26 -4.25
N ILE A 44 6.53 -11.77 -5.34
CA ILE A 44 7.25 -10.94 -6.31
C ILE A 44 6.32 -9.91 -6.94
N GLY A 45 5.10 -10.30 -7.31
CA GLY A 45 4.11 -9.38 -7.86
C GLY A 45 3.82 -8.20 -6.92
N ILE A 46 3.61 -8.48 -5.63
CA ILE A 46 3.35 -7.45 -4.61
C ILE A 46 4.55 -6.52 -4.41
N GLU A 47 5.76 -7.07 -4.25
CA GLU A 47 6.97 -6.26 -4.05
C GLU A 47 7.25 -5.36 -5.26
N MET A 48 7.09 -5.89 -6.48
CA MET A 48 7.25 -5.11 -7.71
C MET A 48 6.19 -4.00 -7.82
N ALA A 49 4.93 -4.30 -7.52
CA ALA A 49 3.87 -3.30 -7.51
C ALA A 49 4.14 -2.19 -6.48
N GLN A 50 4.61 -2.54 -5.28
CA GLN A 50 4.95 -1.58 -4.24
C GLN A 50 6.07 -0.62 -4.69
N VAL A 51 7.15 -1.14 -5.27
CA VAL A 51 8.24 -0.32 -5.80
C VAL A 51 7.73 0.64 -6.88
N ILE A 52 6.96 0.13 -7.85
CA ILE A 52 6.39 0.95 -8.94
C ILE A 52 5.52 2.08 -8.38
N ILE A 53 4.60 1.78 -7.47
CA ILE A 53 3.70 2.77 -6.89
C ILE A 53 4.46 3.82 -6.08
N VAL A 54 5.46 3.42 -5.29
CA VAL A 54 6.32 4.36 -4.55
C VAL A 54 7.02 5.32 -5.51
N PHE A 55 7.61 4.82 -6.60
CA PHE A 55 8.26 5.68 -7.60
C PHE A 55 7.28 6.67 -8.23
N ILE A 56 6.08 6.23 -8.62
CA ILE A 56 5.05 7.10 -9.18
C ILE A 56 4.68 8.20 -8.18
N VAL A 57 4.40 7.85 -6.93
CA VAL A 57 4.03 8.82 -5.88
C VAL A 57 5.16 9.81 -5.64
N LEU A 58 6.42 9.38 -5.64
CA LEU A 58 7.58 10.26 -5.48
C LEU A 58 7.75 11.22 -6.66
N ILE A 59 7.62 10.74 -7.90
CA ILE A 59 7.72 11.57 -9.10
C ILE A 59 6.61 12.62 -9.14
N VAL A 60 5.36 12.21 -8.90
CA VAL A 60 4.22 13.14 -8.84
C VAL A 60 4.42 14.16 -7.72
N SER A 61 4.84 13.71 -6.54
CA SER A 61 5.13 14.59 -5.40
C SER A 61 6.23 15.59 -5.72
N TYR A 62 7.28 15.16 -6.42
CA TYR A 62 8.36 16.03 -6.87
C TYR A 62 7.85 17.09 -7.85
N ILE A 63 7.08 16.70 -8.87
CA ILE A 63 6.51 17.65 -9.85
C ILE A 63 5.63 18.69 -9.14
N MET A 64 4.75 18.25 -8.24
CA MET A 64 3.84 19.15 -7.51
C MET A 64 4.58 20.15 -6.61
N GLN A 65 5.65 19.71 -5.95
CA GLN A 65 6.42 20.57 -5.06
C GLN A 65 7.42 21.47 -5.80
N THR A 66 7.95 21.03 -6.95
CA THR A 66 9.00 21.75 -7.68
C THR A 66 8.45 22.61 -8.81
N VAL A 67 7.56 22.07 -9.65
CA VAL A 67 6.99 22.78 -10.81
C VAL A 67 5.85 23.69 -10.37
N PHE A 68 4.88 23.14 -9.66
CA PHE A 68 3.71 23.88 -9.18
C PHE A 68 3.95 24.63 -7.86
N ARG A 69 5.11 24.38 -7.22
CA ARG A 69 5.55 25.03 -5.97
C ARG A 69 4.54 24.91 -4.82
N PHE A 70 3.76 23.84 -4.80
CA PHE A 70 2.87 23.56 -3.69
C PHE A 70 3.67 23.28 -2.42
N SER A 71 3.18 23.79 -1.29
CA SER A 71 3.82 23.50 -0.01
C SER A 71 3.73 22.01 0.28
N ARG A 72 4.78 21.44 0.90
CA ARG A 72 4.77 20.01 1.25
C ARG A 72 3.56 19.66 2.12
N ARG A 73 3.19 20.59 3.02
CA ARG A 73 2.05 20.45 3.91
C ARG A 73 0.75 20.31 3.13
N ASP A 74 0.48 21.24 2.20
CA ASP A 74 -0.76 21.23 1.44
C ASP A 74 -0.83 20.00 0.52
N TRP A 75 0.29 19.65 -0.11
CA TRP A 75 0.38 18.43 -0.91
C TRP A 75 0.07 17.18 -0.08
N MET A 76 0.66 17.04 1.12
CA MET A 76 0.37 15.92 2.02
C MET A 76 -1.10 15.89 2.45
N LEU A 77 -1.70 17.05 2.76
CA LEU A 77 -3.11 17.12 3.13
C LEU A 77 -4.02 16.70 1.98
N VAL A 78 -3.77 17.18 0.75
CA VAL A 78 -4.55 16.82 -0.44
C VAL A 78 -4.50 15.31 -0.69
N VAL A 79 -3.30 14.72 -0.73
CA VAL A 79 -3.14 13.28 -0.95
C VAL A 79 -3.81 12.48 0.17
N SER A 80 -3.65 12.90 1.43
CA SER A 80 -4.29 12.23 2.57
C SER A 80 -5.82 12.30 2.49
N SER A 81 -6.37 13.45 2.10
CA SER A 81 -7.81 13.62 1.90
C SER A 81 -8.35 12.75 0.78
N ILE A 82 -7.60 12.56 -0.32
CA ILE A 82 -7.98 11.64 -1.40
C ILE A 82 -8.01 10.20 -0.88
N VAL A 83 -6.96 9.76 -0.18
CA VAL A 83 -6.89 8.39 0.37
C VAL A 83 -8.04 8.14 1.35
N ILE A 84 -8.27 9.05 2.30
CA ILE A 84 -9.37 8.95 3.27
C ILE A 84 -10.73 8.98 2.55
N GLY A 85 -10.90 9.86 1.57
CA GLY A 85 -12.12 9.99 0.78
C GLY A 85 -12.48 8.72 0.00
N MET A 86 -11.48 7.94 -0.43
CA MET A 86 -11.71 6.61 -1.02
C MET A 86 -11.89 5.51 0.04
N ALA A 87 -11.14 5.56 1.13
CA ALA A 87 -11.15 4.53 2.16
C ALA A 87 -12.48 4.51 2.96
N ILE A 88 -13.08 5.66 3.24
CA ILE A 88 -14.34 5.73 4.01
C ILE A 88 -15.48 4.95 3.31
N PRO A 89 -15.82 5.20 2.04
CA PRO A 89 -16.83 4.42 1.33
C PRO A 89 -16.54 2.92 1.35
N MET A 90 -15.29 2.50 1.10
CA MET A 90 -14.89 1.09 1.10
C MET A 90 -15.12 0.41 2.45
N VAL A 91 -14.94 1.14 3.56
CA VAL A 91 -15.23 0.64 4.91
C VAL A 91 -16.73 0.56 5.13
N LEU A 92 -17.48 1.60 4.76
CA LEU A 92 -18.94 1.63 4.92
C LEU A 92 -19.63 0.50 4.15
N GLU A 93 -19.14 0.15 2.96
CA GLU A 93 -19.65 -0.98 2.17
C GLU A 93 -19.41 -2.36 2.82
N ARG A 94 -18.47 -2.45 3.76
CA ARG A 94 -18.10 -3.71 4.44
C ARG A 94 -18.63 -3.82 5.86
N ILE A 95 -19.22 -2.75 6.39
CA ILE A 95 -19.95 -2.78 7.67
C ILE A 95 -21.35 -3.34 7.39
N PRO A 96 -21.79 -4.38 8.14
CA PRO A 96 -23.13 -4.95 7.99
C PRO A 96 -24.26 -3.97 8.34
#